data_AF-S7VNS4-F1
#
_entry.id   AF-S7VNS4-F1
#
_cell.length_a   1.000
_cell.length_b   1.000
_cell.length_c   1.000
_cell.angle_alpha   90.00
_cell.angle_beta   90.00
_cell.angle_gamma   90.00
#
_symmetry.space_group_name_H-M   'P 1'
#
loop_
_entity.id
_entity.type
_entity.pdbx_description
1 polymer ?
#
loop_
_entity_poly.entity_id
_entity_poly.type
_entity_poly.pdbx_seq_one_letter_code
_entity_poly.pdbx_strand_id
1 'polypeptide(L)'
;MDDFYMTHYLYIDLFLRENLCPTASPEDVSTILKAIKTYVSVDTPLEIKIEKPGDRNYLIKMAILKKDDGTELLIAFTNWSTKERKFEKEIKMENDSYTRWYFLNDNKMTYRKDMSSESDYTALSTSDLANAYLFDERTENDKQIQSTINQALKETDLIDNITTQLIQLKYHIFKRDTNSIKKQVDYLDTLIETNKADINLKGIEMAFRATKFQIELMNANIN
;
A
#
# COMPACT_ATOMS: atom_id res chain seq x y z
N MET A 1 -6.06 -7.14 11.96
CA MET A 1 -5.58 -6.43 10.75
C MET A 1 -5.41 -7.42 9.60
N ASP A 2 -6.08 -7.14 8.48
CA ASP A 2 -6.05 -7.96 7.28
C ASP A 2 -4.75 -7.76 6.49
N ASP A 3 -4.20 -8.85 5.96
CA ASP A 3 -2.91 -8.86 5.26
C ASP A 3 -2.93 -8.05 3.95
N PHE A 4 -4.08 -7.87 3.32
CA PHE A 4 -4.22 -7.06 2.12
C PHE A 4 -3.83 -5.61 2.40
N TYR A 5 -4.46 -4.97 3.40
CA TYR A 5 -4.18 -3.57 3.73
C TYR A 5 -2.76 -3.39 4.26
N MET A 6 -2.33 -4.28 5.16
CA MET A 6 -0.99 -4.22 5.72
C MET A 6 0.08 -4.32 4.62
N THR A 7 -0.04 -5.32 3.75
CA THR A 7 0.91 -5.52 2.64
C THR A 7 0.85 -4.35 1.66
N HIS A 8 -0.35 -3.90 1.29
CA HIS A 8 -0.52 -2.79 0.35
C HIS A 8 0.23 -1.53 0.81
N TYR A 9 -0.09 -1.05 2.01
CA TYR A 9 0.45 0.20 2.50
C TYR A 9 1.91 0.08 2.89
N LEU A 10 2.29 -0.90 3.72
CA LEU A 10 3.65 -0.97 4.26
C LEU A 10 4.69 -1.28 3.18
N TYR A 11 4.36 -2.14 2.20
CA TYR A 11 5.29 -2.38 1.09
C TYR A 11 5.54 -1.09 0.30
N ILE A 12 4.46 -0.42 -0.10
CA ILE A 12 4.57 0.81 -0.89
C ILE A 12 5.30 1.89 -0.10
N ASP A 13 4.91 2.15 1.14
CA ASP A 13 5.41 3.28 1.91
C ASP A 13 6.81 3.07 2.50
N LEU A 14 7.22 1.83 2.79
CA LEU A 14 8.51 1.54 3.45
C LEU A 14 9.60 1.09 2.47
N PHE A 15 9.25 0.61 1.28
CA PHE A 15 10.24 0.04 0.36
C PHE A 15 10.26 0.76 -1.00
N LEU A 16 9.09 1.11 -1.55
CA LEU A 16 9.01 1.67 -2.90
C LEU A 16 8.99 3.20 -2.94
N ARG A 17 8.12 3.82 -2.14
CA ARG A 17 7.92 5.28 -2.14
C ARG A 17 9.19 5.97 -1.70
N GLU A 18 9.51 7.11 -2.32
CA GLU A 18 10.80 7.81 -2.14
C GLU A 18 12.05 6.95 -2.37
N ASN A 19 11.90 5.80 -3.04
CA ASN A 19 12.99 4.85 -3.28
C ASN A 19 13.71 4.42 -1.99
N LEU A 20 12.95 4.23 -0.89
CA LEU A 20 13.50 3.99 0.44
C LEU A 20 14.31 2.68 0.51
N CYS A 21 13.78 1.59 -0.05
CA CYS A 21 14.50 0.33 -0.08
C CYS A 21 14.03 -0.55 -1.24
N PRO A 22 14.24 -0.10 -2.50
CA PRO A 22 13.71 -0.76 -3.70
C PRO A 22 14.34 -2.14 -3.95
N THR A 23 15.46 -2.45 -3.30
CA THR A 23 16.23 -3.68 -3.48
C THR A 23 15.82 -4.79 -2.51
N ALA A 24 14.79 -4.59 -1.68
CA ALA A 24 14.33 -5.62 -0.76
C ALA A 24 13.71 -6.81 -1.52
N SER A 25 14.08 -8.03 -1.14
CA SER A 25 13.49 -9.24 -1.72
C SER A 25 12.06 -9.47 -1.19
N PRO A 26 11.22 -10.25 -1.89
CA PRO A 26 9.93 -10.68 -1.35
C PRO A 26 10.05 -11.33 0.04
N GLU A 27 11.10 -12.13 0.27
CA GLU A 27 11.37 -12.80 1.53
C GLU A 27 11.70 -11.81 2.66
N ASP A 28 12.52 -10.79 2.37
CA ASP A 28 12.84 -9.73 3.33
C ASP A 28 11.57 -8.96 3.72
N VAL A 29 10.78 -8.54 2.73
CA VAL A 29 9.55 -7.78 2.96
C VAL A 29 8.54 -8.64 3.71
N SER A 30 8.34 -9.90 3.33
CA SER A 30 7.44 -10.84 4.04
C SER A 30 7.85 -11.03 5.50
N THR A 31 9.15 -11.23 5.75
CA THR A 31 9.69 -11.39 7.11
C THR A 31 9.42 -10.15 7.97
N ILE A 32 9.62 -8.96 7.40
CA ILE A 32 9.35 -7.68 8.07
C ILE A 32 7.85 -7.53 8.36
N LEU A 33 6.98 -7.77 7.38
CA LEU A 33 5.53 -7.67 7.58
C LEU A 33 5.03 -8.67 8.64
N LYS A 34 5.54 -9.91 8.64
CA LYS A 34 5.24 -10.91 9.69
C LYS A 34 5.72 -10.41 11.06
N ALA A 35 6.94 -9.90 11.17
CA ALA A 35 7.46 -9.36 12.43
C ALA A 35 6.63 -8.18 12.96
N ILE A 36 6.24 -7.25 12.08
CA ILE A 36 5.39 -6.12 12.44
C ILE A 36 4.05 -6.62 13.00
N LYS A 37 3.39 -7.56 12.29
CA LYS A 37 2.10 -8.12 12.70
C LYS A 37 2.18 -8.89 14.02
N THR A 38 3.29 -9.56 14.29
CA THR A 38 3.46 -10.42 15.48
C THR A 38 3.90 -9.64 16.71
N TYR A 39 4.80 -8.68 16.58
CA TYR A 39 5.53 -8.12 17.72
C TYR A 39 5.19 -6.68 18.07
N VAL A 40 4.57 -5.92 17.16
CA VAL A 40 4.19 -4.53 17.48
C VAL A 40 2.95 -4.53 18.38
N SER A 41 3.05 -3.85 19.51
CA SER A 41 1.93 -3.60 20.41
C SER A 41 2.00 -2.17 20.96
N VAL A 42 0.96 -1.76 21.70
CA VAL A 42 0.94 -0.46 22.39
C VAL A 42 2.12 -0.32 23.35
N ASP A 43 2.47 -1.40 24.05
CA ASP A 43 3.53 -1.40 25.06
C ASP A 43 4.91 -1.70 24.46
N THR A 44 4.96 -2.30 23.26
CA THR A 44 6.18 -2.81 22.66
C THR A 44 6.34 -2.27 21.23
N PRO A 45 7.05 -1.14 21.05
CA PRO A 45 7.45 -0.74 19.71
C PRO A 45 8.46 -1.74 19.13
N LEU A 46 8.46 -1.91 17.81
CA LEU A 46 9.40 -2.76 17.09
C LEU A 46 10.41 -1.90 16.35
N GLU A 47 11.69 -2.20 16.50
CA GLU A 47 12.76 -1.60 15.70
C GLU A 47 13.39 -2.67 14.81
N ILE A 48 13.47 -2.39 13.52
CA ILE A 48 14.02 -3.28 12.49
C ILE A 48 15.19 -2.56 11.83
N LYS A 49 16.32 -3.25 11.74
CA LYS A 49 17.50 -2.80 11.02
C LYS A 49 17.74 -3.74 9.84
N ILE A 50 17.74 -3.19 8.64
CA ILE A 50 18.11 -3.89 7.41
C ILE A 50 19.54 -3.45 7.07
N GLU A 51 20.46 -4.41 7.05
CA GLU A 51 21.85 -4.13 6.76
C GLU A 51 22.06 -3.91 5.26
N LYS A 52 22.76 -2.83 4.92
CA LYS A 52 23.12 -2.50 3.55
C LYS A 52 24.64 -2.41 3.44
N PRO A 53 25.34 -3.51 3.10
CA PRO A 53 26.80 -3.51 3.00
C PRO A 53 27.29 -2.41 2.04
N GLY A 54 28.22 -1.57 2.51
CA GLY A 54 28.76 -0.45 1.73
C GLY A 54 27.89 0.81 1.70
N ASP A 55 26.72 0.81 2.35
CA ASP A 55 25.82 1.96 2.46
C ASP A 55 25.30 2.12 3.91
N ARG A 56 24.48 3.13 4.15
CA ARG A 56 23.77 3.32 5.42
C ARG A 56 22.69 2.26 5.57
N ASN A 57 22.70 1.58 6.72
CA ASN A 57 21.62 0.66 7.09
C ASN A 57 20.26 1.36 7.07
N TYR A 58 19.23 0.63 6.65
CA TYR A 58 17.86 1.12 6.68
C TYR A 58 17.23 0.75 8.03
N LEU A 59 16.69 1.73 8.73
CA LEU A 59 16.05 1.56 10.04
C LEU A 59 14.56 1.85 9.90
N ILE A 60 13.75 0.96 10.46
CA ILE A 60 12.31 1.10 10.57
C ILE A 60 11.96 0.99 12.06
N LYS A 61 11.18 1.94 12.57
CA LYS A 61 10.57 1.83 13.89
C LYS A 61 9.05 1.88 13.75
N MET A 62 8.39 0.89 14.34
CA MET A 62 6.94 0.75 14.36
C MET A 62 6.45 0.92 15.79
N ALA A 63 5.42 1.73 16.00
CA ALA A 63 4.78 1.91 17.31
C ALA A 63 3.27 2.00 17.14
N ILE A 64 2.50 1.52 18.12
CA ILE A 64 1.07 1.78 18.20
C ILE A 64 0.81 2.86 19.24
N LEU A 65 0.15 3.94 18.83
CA LEU A 65 -0.39 4.96 19.72
C LEU A 65 -1.89 4.73 19.89
N LYS A 66 -2.33 4.55 21.13
CA LYS A 66 -3.75 4.50 21.48
C LYS A 66 -4.17 5.82 22.11
N LYS A 67 -5.20 6.45 21.55
CA LYS A 67 -5.79 7.69 22.08
C LYS A 67 -6.89 7.37 23.09
N ASP A 68 -7.23 8.38 23.91
CA ASP A 68 -8.28 8.28 24.93
C ASP A 68 -9.68 7.99 24.34
N ASP A 69 -9.91 8.40 23.08
CA ASP A 69 -11.16 8.13 22.34
C ASP A 69 -11.24 6.70 21.77
N GLY A 70 -10.24 5.87 22.02
CA GLY A 70 -10.14 4.50 21.52
C GLY A 70 -9.47 4.37 20.15
N THR A 71 -9.12 5.47 19.48
CA THR A 71 -8.40 5.43 18.20
C THR A 71 -7.03 4.78 18.37
N GLU A 72 -6.70 3.82 17.51
CA GLU A 72 -5.39 3.19 17.43
C GLU A 72 -4.66 3.58 16.14
N LEU A 73 -3.42 4.03 16.28
CA LEU A 73 -2.57 4.48 15.17
C LEU A 73 -1.30 3.63 15.13
N LEU A 74 -1.07 2.94 14.02
CA LEU A 74 0.24 2.38 13.71
C LEU A 74 1.09 3.47 13.06
N ILE A 75 2.25 3.76 13.64
CA ILE A 75 3.17 4.78 13.17
C ILE A 75 4.45 4.11 12.72
N ALA A 76 4.85 4.37 11.48
CA ALA A 76 6.10 3.90 10.91
C ALA A 76 7.08 5.07 10.76
N PHE A 77 8.23 4.97 11.39
CA PHE A 77 9.33 5.91 11.27
C PHE A 77 10.50 5.26 10.55
N THR A 78 11.18 6.05 9.74
CA THR A 78 12.39 5.61 9.04
C THR A 78 13.56 6.53 9.31
N ASN A 79 14.78 6.05 9.12
CA ASN A 79 15.97 6.91 9.13
C ASN A 79 16.18 7.67 7.81
N TRP A 80 15.22 7.67 6.88
CA TRP A 80 15.29 8.53 5.71
C TRP A 80 14.94 9.96 6.07
N SER A 81 15.86 10.90 5.82
CA SER A 81 15.57 12.32 5.94
C SER A 81 14.91 12.82 4.67
N THR A 82 13.69 13.33 4.78
CA THR A 82 12.97 13.92 3.63
C THR A 82 13.65 15.20 3.14
N LYS A 83 14.25 15.96 4.07
CA LYS A 83 14.99 17.20 3.79
C LYS A 83 16.33 16.94 3.11
N GLU A 84 17.12 16.03 3.67
CA GLU A 84 18.48 15.73 3.17
C GLU A 84 18.49 14.72 2.03
N ARG A 85 17.35 14.05 1.79
CA ARG A 85 17.18 12.99 0.78
C ARG A 85 18.24 11.89 0.88
N LYS A 86 18.53 11.46 2.11
CA LYS A 86 19.49 10.39 2.42
C LYS A 86 19.12 9.66 3.71
N PHE A 87 19.63 8.45 3.86
CA PHE A 87 19.56 7.71 5.13
C PHE A 87 20.52 8.32 6.16
N GLU A 88 19.99 8.64 7.33
CA GLU A 88 20.75 9.10 8.48
C GLU A 88 21.16 7.92 9.39
N LYS A 89 22.04 8.19 10.36
CA LYS A 89 22.53 7.16 11.28
C LYS A 89 21.42 6.63 12.20
N GLU A 90 20.50 7.49 12.60
CA GLU A 90 19.48 7.26 13.60
C GLU A 90 18.14 7.83 13.10
N ILE A 91 17.03 7.37 13.67
CA ILE A 91 15.70 7.91 13.39
C ILE A 91 15.52 9.19 14.22
N LYS A 92 15.29 10.34 13.57
CA LYS A 92 15.07 11.62 14.24
C LYS A 92 13.58 11.96 14.27
N MET A 93 12.94 11.63 15.39
CA MET A 93 11.51 11.90 15.61
C MET A 93 11.15 13.39 15.56
N GLU A 94 12.13 14.26 15.81
CA GLU A 94 11.93 15.69 16.05
C GLU A 94 11.75 16.55 14.79
N ASN A 95 11.69 15.99 13.56
CA ASN A 95 10.86 16.47 12.42
C ASN A 95 11.35 16.13 10.99
N ASP A 96 12.45 15.41 10.78
CA ASP A 96 12.94 15.20 9.39
C ASP A 96 12.84 13.76 8.89
N SER A 97 12.68 12.79 9.81
CA SER A 97 12.48 11.39 9.46
C SER A 97 11.15 11.18 8.74
N TYR A 98 11.21 10.49 7.60
CA TYR A 98 10.02 10.09 6.89
C TYR A 98 9.15 9.20 7.78
N THR A 99 7.93 9.68 8.01
CA THR A 99 6.97 9.12 8.95
C THR A 99 5.65 8.86 8.24
N ARG A 100 5.00 7.74 8.57
CA ARG A 100 3.68 7.35 8.07
C ARG A 100 2.77 6.96 9.21
N TRP A 101 1.51 7.31 9.07
CA TRP A 101 0.47 7.16 10.09
C TRP A 101 -0.67 6.37 9.47
N TYR A 102 -1.01 5.25 10.10
CA TYR A 102 -2.09 4.37 9.67
C TYR A 102 -3.09 4.22 10.81
N PHE A 103 -4.36 4.47 10.53
CA PHE A 103 -5.45 4.16 11.44
C PHE A 103 -5.74 2.67 11.41
N LEU A 104 -5.85 2.07 12.59
CA LEU A 104 -6.25 0.68 12.77
C LEU A 104 -7.75 0.65 13.08
N ASN A 105 -8.55 0.40 12.04
CA ASN A 105 -10.02 0.39 12.10
C ASN A 105 -10.49 -1.06 11.98
N ASP A 106 -10.57 -1.76 13.12
CA ASP A 106 -10.82 -3.20 13.20
C ASP A 106 -9.82 -4.03 12.36
N ASN A 107 -10.27 -4.56 11.21
CA ASN A 107 -9.45 -5.31 10.28
C ASN A 107 -8.86 -4.46 9.17
N LYS A 108 -9.38 -3.25 8.94
CA LYS A 108 -8.84 -2.30 7.97
C LYS A 108 -7.68 -1.53 8.60
N MET A 109 -6.63 -1.38 7.81
CA MET A 109 -5.58 -0.40 8.08
C MET A 109 -5.71 0.67 7.03
N THR A 110 -5.83 1.94 7.42
CA THR A 110 -6.08 3.05 6.49
C THR A 110 -4.99 4.09 6.65
N TYR A 111 -4.30 4.42 5.57
CA TYR A 111 -3.33 5.51 5.61
C TYR A 111 -4.05 6.83 5.89
N ARG A 112 -3.46 7.72 6.70
CA ARG A 112 -4.11 8.99 7.10
C ARG A 112 -4.74 9.75 5.94
N LYS A 113 -4.10 9.81 4.76
CA LYS A 113 -4.62 10.56 3.61
C LYS A 113 -5.77 9.86 2.86
N ASP A 114 -5.96 8.57 3.10
CA ASP A 114 -7.02 7.77 2.49
C ASP A 114 -8.24 7.67 3.42
N MET A 115 -8.21 8.35 4.58
CA MET A 115 -9.38 8.50 5.45
C MET A 115 -10.46 9.29 4.73
N SER A 116 -11.71 8.86 4.86
CA SER A 116 -12.85 9.50 4.19
C SER A 116 -13.04 10.98 4.57
N SER A 117 -12.59 11.39 5.76
CA SER A 117 -12.63 12.79 6.22
C SER A 117 -11.65 13.69 5.48
N GLU A 118 -10.67 13.11 4.79
CA GLU A 118 -9.62 13.83 4.06
C GLU A 118 -9.93 13.98 2.56
N SER A 119 -11.07 13.46 2.09
CA SER A 119 -11.42 13.47 0.67
C SER A 119 -12.89 13.84 0.45
N ASP A 120 -13.16 14.66 -0.57
CA ASP A 120 -14.51 14.93 -1.04
C ASP A 120 -14.91 13.91 -2.11
N TYR A 121 -15.69 12.91 -1.71
CA TYR A 121 -16.14 11.84 -2.60
C TYR A 121 -17.05 12.33 -3.73
N THR A 122 -17.67 13.50 -3.59
CA THR A 122 -18.54 14.06 -4.63
C THR A 122 -17.77 14.65 -5.80
N ALA A 123 -16.49 14.95 -5.59
CA ALA A 123 -15.60 15.52 -6.59
C ALA A 123 -14.70 14.47 -7.29
N LEU A 124 -14.72 13.21 -6.84
CA LEU A 124 -13.90 12.14 -7.40
C LEU A 124 -14.48 11.62 -8.72
N SER A 125 -13.59 11.19 -9.62
CA SER A 125 -13.97 10.36 -10.76
C SER A 125 -14.55 9.01 -10.28
N THR A 126 -15.27 8.29 -11.14
CA THR A 126 -15.82 6.98 -10.75
C THR A 126 -14.73 5.99 -10.35
N SER A 127 -13.59 6.01 -11.06
CA SER A 127 -12.44 5.15 -10.78
C SER A 127 -11.77 5.54 -9.46
N ASP A 128 -11.54 6.83 -9.21
CA ASP A 128 -10.98 7.31 -7.94
C ASP A 128 -11.89 6.99 -6.75
N LEU A 129 -13.21 7.12 -6.93
CA LEU A 129 -14.19 6.76 -5.90
C LEU A 129 -14.14 5.25 -5.59
N ALA A 130 -14.02 4.39 -6.61
CA ALA A 130 -13.86 2.96 -6.41
C ALA A 130 -12.57 2.63 -5.64
N ASN A 131 -11.47 3.33 -5.93
CA ASN A 131 -10.22 3.19 -5.19
C ASN A 131 -10.35 3.71 -3.74
N ALA A 132 -11.02 4.84 -3.53
CA ALA A 132 -11.27 5.39 -2.20
C ALA A 132 -12.09 4.40 -1.34
N TYR A 133 -13.21 3.88 -1.86
CA TYR A 133 -14.00 2.87 -1.15
C TYR A 133 -13.22 1.60 -0.81
N LEU A 134 -12.26 1.20 -1.66
CA LEU A 134 -11.43 0.03 -1.39
C LEU A 134 -10.46 0.24 -0.22
N PHE A 135 -10.03 1.48 0.04
CA PHE A 135 -8.92 1.77 0.93
C PHE A 135 -9.27 2.64 2.15
N ASP A 136 -10.45 3.26 2.14
CA ASP A 136 -10.97 4.04 3.26
C ASP A 136 -11.30 3.16 4.46
N GLU A 137 -11.58 3.82 5.59
CA GLU A 137 -11.91 3.18 6.86
C GLU A 137 -13.36 2.67 6.93
N ARG A 138 -14.24 3.09 6.03
CA ARG A 138 -15.70 2.88 6.17
C ARG A 138 -16.10 1.52 5.61
N THR A 139 -16.44 0.59 6.48
CA THR A 139 -16.87 -0.77 6.06
C THR A 139 -18.18 -0.75 5.27
N GLU A 140 -19.01 0.29 5.43
CA GLU A 140 -20.25 0.46 4.68
C GLU A 140 -19.98 0.63 3.18
N ASN A 141 -18.84 1.23 2.82
CA ASN A 141 -18.44 1.48 1.45
C ASN A 141 -17.99 0.21 0.71
N ASP A 142 -17.60 -0.84 1.45
CA ASP A 142 -17.17 -2.12 0.86
C ASP A 142 -18.23 -2.75 -0.05
N LYS A 143 -19.51 -2.52 0.27
CA LYS A 143 -20.65 -3.02 -0.51
C LYS A 143 -20.79 -2.32 -1.87
N GLN A 144 -20.21 -1.14 -2.02
CA GLN A 144 -20.32 -0.30 -3.21
C GLN A 144 -19.12 -0.46 -4.16
N ILE A 145 -18.02 -1.07 -3.72
CA ILE A 145 -16.78 -1.18 -4.51
C ILE A 145 -17.05 -1.83 -5.87
N GLN A 146 -17.65 -3.03 -5.90
CA GLN A 146 -17.85 -3.77 -7.15
C GLN A 146 -18.76 -3.02 -8.14
N SER A 147 -19.85 -2.41 -7.67
CA SER A 147 -20.76 -1.65 -8.54
C SER A 147 -20.08 -0.40 -9.10
N THR A 148 -19.25 0.26 -8.28
CA THR A 148 -18.51 1.47 -8.68
C THR A 148 -17.43 1.12 -9.71
N ILE A 149 -16.69 0.01 -9.51
CA ILE A 149 -15.76 -0.53 -10.52
C ILE A 149 -16.49 -0.84 -11.82
N ASN A 150 -17.62 -1.54 -11.77
CA ASN A 150 -18.39 -1.88 -12.97
C ASN A 150 -18.89 -0.64 -13.72
N GLN A 151 -19.14 0.47 -13.02
CA GLN A 151 -19.50 1.74 -13.63
C GLN A 151 -18.27 2.40 -14.28
N ALA A 152 -17.14 2.45 -13.58
CA ALA A 152 -15.89 3.01 -14.09
C ALA A 152 -15.36 2.25 -15.32
N LEU A 153 -15.57 0.94 -15.40
CA LEU A 153 -15.18 0.13 -16.56
C LEU A 153 -15.93 0.48 -17.86
N LYS A 154 -16.99 1.30 -17.78
CA LYS A 154 -17.70 1.82 -18.96
C LYS A 154 -16.99 3.02 -19.58
N GLU A 155 -16.00 3.60 -18.89
CA GLU A 155 -15.17 4.69 -19.39
C GLU A 155 -14.29 4.17 -20.54
N THR A 156 -14.09 5.02 -21.55
CA THR A 156 -13.43 4.63 -22.82
C THR A 156 -12.02 5.17 -22.98
N ASP A 157 -11.60 6.09 -22.09
CA ASP A 157 -10.22 6.54 -22.06
C ASP A 157 -9.29 5.39 -21.66
N LEU A 158 -8.16 5.27 -22.35
CA LEU A 158 -7.24 4.15 -22.16
C LEU A 158 -6.61 4.16 -20.77
N ILE A 159 -6.20 5.32 -20.28
CA ILE A 159 -5.51 5.48 -18.98
C ILE A 159 -6.51 5.20 -17.86
N ASP A 160 -7.71 5.75 -17.95
CA ASP A 160 -8.78 5.51 -16.98
C ASP A 160 -9.22 4.04 -16.99
N ASN A 161 -9.29 3.41 -18.17
CA ASN A 161 -9.60 2.00 -18.30
C ASN A 161 -8.54 1.14 -17.61
N ILE A 162 -7.25 1.32 -17.92
CA ILE A 162 -6.18 0.52 -17.29
C ILE A 162 -6.15 0.77 -15.77
N THR A 163 -6.34 2.02 -15.34
CA THR A 163 -6.42 2.37 -13.91
C THR A 163 -7.56 1.63 -13.23
N THR A 164 -8.74 1.61 -13.83
CA THR A 164 -9.90 0.89 -13.31
C THR A 164 -9.67 -0.62 -13.27
N GLN A 165 -9.02 -1.18 -14.30
CA GLN A 165 -8.64 -2.60 -14.36
C GLN A 165 -7.63 -2.95 -13.26
N LEU A 166 -6.73 -2.03 -12.89
CA LEU A 166 -5.81 -2.19 -11.78
C LEU A 166 -6.53 -2.13 -10.41
N ILE A 167 -7.51 -1.24 -10.26
CA ILE A 167 -8.37 -1.18 -9.07
C ILE A 167 -9.17 -2.49 -8.94
N GLN A 168 -9.69 -3.03 -10.05
CA GLN A 168 -10.35 -4.32 -10.08
C GLN A 168 -9.42 -5.46 -9.64
N LEU A 169 -8.16 -5.46 -10.09
CA LEU A 169 -7.17 -6.43 -9.60
C LEU A 169 -7.01 -6.35 -8.08
N LYS A 170 -6.82 -5.15 -7.52
CA LYS A 170 -6.71 -4.94 -6.07
C LYS A 170 -7.96 -5.42 -5.33
N TYR A 171 -9.15 -5.20 -5.90
CA TYR A 171 -10.39 -5.74 -5.35
C TYR A 171 -10.42 -7.27 -5.35
N HIS A 172 -9.99 -7.93 -6.42
CA HIS A 172 -9.88 -9.40 -6.45
C HIS A 172 -8.87 -9.94 -5.42
N ILE A 173 -7.76 -9.23 -5.19
CA ILE A 173 -6.79 -9.54 -4.12
C ILE A 173 -7.46 -9.40 -2.76
N PHE A 174 -8.18 -8.30 -2.50
CA PHE A 174 -8.95 -8.10 -1.27
C PHE A 174 -9.93 -9.26 -1.03
N LYS A 175 -10.64 -9.71 -2.08
CA LYS A 175 -11.57 -10.84 -2.01
C LYS A 175 -10.92 -12.23 -1.97
N ARG A 176 -9.59 -12.32 -2.11
CA ARG A 176 -8.82 -13.58 -2.20
C ARG A 176 -9.28 -14.51 -3.33
N ASP A 177 -9.77 -13.94 -4.43
CA ASP A 177 -10.22 -14.71 -5.60
C ASP A 177 -9.03 -15.01 -6.53
N THR A 178 -8.32 -16.10 -6.25
CA THR A 178 -7.10 -16.50 -6.98
C THR A 178 -7.31 -16.68 -8.48
N ASN A 179 -8.48 -17.17 -8.89
CA ASN A 179 -8.82 -17.35 -10.30
C ASN A 179 -9.00 -16.01 -11.01
N SER A 180 -9.73 -15.09 -10.40
CA SER A 180 -9.93 -13.74 -10.95
C SER A 180 -8.63 -12.93 -10.93
N ILE A 181 -7.81 -13.05 -9.88
CA ILE A 181 -6.48 -12.43 -9.81
C ILE A 181 -5.63 -12.85 -11.00
N LYS A 182 -5.50 -14.16 -11.28
CA LYS A 182 -4.69 -14.66 -12.39
C LYS A 182 -5.17 -14.11 -13.73
N LYS A 183 -6.47 -14.22 -14.01
CA LYS A 183 -7.05 -13.71 -15.27
C LYS A 183 -6.83 -12.21 -15.44
N GLN A 184 -6.97 -11.45 -14.36
CA GLN A 184 -6.81 -10.00 -14.39
C GLN A 184 -5.34 -9.59 -14.58
N VAL A 185 -4.39 -10.32 -13.99
CA VAL A 185 -2.95 -10.14 -14.25
C VAL A 185 -2.63 -10.39 -15.72
N ASP A 186 -3.07 -11.51 -16.29
CA ASP A 186 -2.81 -11.85 -17.70
C ASP A 186 -3.41 -10.78 -18.65
N TYR A 187 -4.59 -10.27 -18.33
CA TYR A 187 -5.25 -9.20 -19.07
C TYR A 187 -4.47 -7.88 -19.00
N LEU A 188 -4.06 -7.46 -17.80
CA LEU A 188 -3.29 -6.23 -17.60
C LEU A 188 -1.89 -6.30 -18.23
N ASP A 189 -1.20 -7.44 -18.15
CA ASP A 189 0.09 -7.65 -18.84
C ASP A 189 -0.06 -7.46 -20.35
N THR A 190 -1.10 -8.06 -20.95
CA THR A 190 -1.40 -7.90 -22.39
C THR A 190 -1.73 -6.46 -22.74
N LEU A 191 -2.60 -5.82 -21.94
CA LEU A 191 -3.09 -4.46 -22.19
C LEU A 191 -1.95 -3.42 -22.09
N ILE A 192 -1.08 -3.54 -21.08
CA ILE A 192 0.07 -2.65 -20.91
C ILE A 192 1.11 -2.88 -22.01
N GLU A 193 1.46 -4.14 -22.32
CA GLU A 193 2.45 -4.44 -23.36
C GLU A 193 2.00 -3.95 -24.75
N THR A 194 0.71 -4.12 -25.07
CA THR A 194 0.12 -3.65 -26.33
C THR A 194 0.22 -2.14 -26.47
N ASN A 195 0.16 -1.40 -25.37
CA ASN A 195 0.14 0.06 -25.36
C ASN A 195 1.45 0.70 -24.87
N LYS A 196 2.54 -0.08 -24.68
CA LYS A 196 3.81 0.37 -24.07
C LYS A 196 4.48 1.59 -24.71
N ALA A 197 4.09 1.94 -25.94
CA ALA A 197 4.58 3.13 -26.63
C ALA A 197 4.02 4.44 -26.03
N ASP A 198 2.91 4.37 -25.28
CA ASP A 198 2.33 5.53 -24.62
C ASP A 198 3.13 5.89 -23.35
N ILE A 199 3.72 7.09 -23.38
CA ILE A 199 4.50 7.65 -22.27
C ILE A 199 3.71 7.78 -20.97
N ASN A 200 2.39 7.95 -21.05
CA ASN A 200 1.53 8.15 -19.88
C ASN A 200 1.36 6.86 -19.07
N LEU A 201 1.73 5.70 -19.60
CA LEU A 201 1.59 4.41 -18.91
C LEU A 201 2.66 4.14 -17.86
N LYS A 202 3.78 4.88 -17.83
CA LYS A 202 4.90 4.57 -16.92
C LYS A 202 4.47 4.48 -15.45
N GLY A 203 3.62 5.41 -15.00
CA GLY A 203 3.12 5.40 -13.61
C GLY A 203 2.22 4.19 -13.33
N ILE A 204 1.34 3.87 -14.26
CA ILE A 204 0.41 2.73 -14.16
C ILE A 204 1.17 1.40 -14.19
N GLU A 205 2.17 1.28 -15.06
CA GLU A 205 3.04 0.11 -15.13
C GLU A 205 3.78 -0.12 -13.81
N MET A 206 4.32 0.93 -13.20
CA MET A 206 4.94 0.85 -11.88
C MET A 206 3.93 0.41 -10.81
N ALA A 207 2.72 0.95 -10.82
CA ALA A 207 1.67 0.56 -9.89
C ALA A 207 1.24 -0.91 -10.09
N PHE A 208 1.19 -1.39 -11.33
CA PHE A 208 0.90 -2.78 -11.64
C PHE A 208 2.04 -3.72 -11.20
N ARG A 209 3.30 -3.36 -11.45
CA ARG A 209 4.47 -4.11 -10.93
C ARG A 209 4.45 -4.22 -9.40
N ALA A 210 4.15 -3.12 -8.70
CA ALA A 210 3.99 -3.13 -7.26
C ALA A 210 2.84 -4.04 -6.80
N THR A 211 1.74 -4.06 -7.55
CA THR A 211 0.59 -4.94 -7.28
C THR A 211 0.92 -6.42 -7.51
N LYS A 212 1.72 -6.75 -8.55
CA LYS A 212 2.23 -8.12 -8.75
C LYS A 212 3.10 -8.58 -7.59
N PHE A 213 4.00 -7.71 -7.11
CA PHE A 213 4.79 -7.99 -5.92
C PHE A 213 3.92 -8.20 -4.67
N GLN A 214 2.86 -7.39 -4.50
CA GLN A 214 1.89 -7.60 -3.41
C GLN A 214 1.24 -9.00 -3.48
N ILE A 215 0.91 -9.50 -4.68
CA ILE A 215 0.37 -10.86 -4.86
C ILE A 215 1.39 -11.90 -4.40
N GLU A 216 2.66 -11.74 -4.79
CA GLU A 216 3.75 -12.64 -4.36
C GLU A 216 3.90 -12.68 -2.84
N LEU A 217 3.91 -11.51 -2.18
CA LEU A 217 3.98 -11.40 -0.72
C LEU A 217 2.79 -12.08 -0.03
N MET A 218 1.59 -11.87 -0.56
CA MET A 218 0.38 -12.47 0.00
C MET A 218 0.37 -14.00 -0.13
N ASN A 219 0.94 -14.54 -1.20
CA ASN A 219 1.11 -15.99 -1.36
C ASN A 219 2.19 -16.55 -0.41
N ALA A 220 3.27 -15.81 -0.16
CA ALA A 220 4.33 -16.20 0.77
C ALA A 220 3.90 -16.17 2.25
N ASN A 221 2.91 -15.34 2.58
CA ASN A 221 2.38 -15.21 3.95
C ASN A 221 1.35 -16.29 4.34
N ILE A 222 0.86 -17.08 3.37
CA ILE A 222 -0.09 -18.19 3.61
C ILE A 222 0.64 -19.50 4.00
N ASN A 223 1.95 -19.56 3.79
CA ASN A 223 2.84 -20.66 4.23
C ASN A 223 3.60 -20.31 5.51
#